data_AF-A0A5K1FU05-F1
#
_entry.id   AF-A0A5K1FU05-F1
#
_cell.length_a   1.000
_cell.length_b   1.000
_cell.length_c   1.000
_cell.angle_alpha   90.00
_cell.angle_beta   90.00
_cell.angle_gamma   90.00
#
_symmetry.space_group_name_H-M   'P 1'
#
loop_
_entity.id
_entity.type
_entity.pdbx_description
1 polymer ?
#
loop_
_entity_poly.entity_id
_entity_poly.type
_entity_poly.pdbx_seq_one_letter_code
_entity_poly.pdbx_strand_id
1 'polypeptide(L)'
;KTLLLELDAALSEEALFWKQKARCSWLMDGNRSTRSFQSWVKHRASENWTAEMDISGVVGKDSYEIMEFCANRFQSFYEDATVVPTLHSGWLDGLGVLESEKSFISFP
;
A
#
# COMPACT_ATOMS: atom_id res chain seq x y z
N LYS A 1 -7.43 52.01 28.22
CA LYS A 1 -8.41 51.04 27.65
C LYS A 1 -8.19 50.80 26.16
N THR A 2 -7.67 51.77 25.40
CA THR A 2 -7.38 51.65 23.95
C THR A 2 -6.21 50.72 23.64
N LEU A 3 -5.10 50.80 24.38
CA LEU A 3 -3.91 49.96 24.15
C LEU A 3 -4.15 48.45 24.31
N LEU A 4 -5.03 48.03 25.21
CA LEU A 4 -5.37 46.61 25.37
C LEU A 4 -6.21 46.08 24.20
N LEU A 5 -7.07 46.93 23.63
CA LEU A 5 -7.85 46.58 22.43
C LEU A 5 -6.95 46.50 21.19
N GLU A 6 -5.98 47.42 21.06
CA GLU A 6 -5.00 47.37 19.98
C GLU A 6 -4.09 46.14 20.08
N LEU A 7 -3.69 45.75 21.29
CA LEU A 7 -2.91 44.55 21.53
C LEU A 7 -3.69 43.28 21.17
N ASP A 8 -4.96 43.19 21.56
CA ASP A 8 -5.83 42.05 21.25
C ASP A 8 -6.10 41.95 19.75
N ALA A 9 -6.31 43.08 19.07
CA ALA A 9 -6.44 43.13 17.62
C ALA A 9 -5.18 42.62 16.90
N ALA A 10 -3.99 43.09 17.32
CA ALA A 10 -2.72 42.65 16.75
C ALA A 10 -2.46 41.14 16.96
N LEU A 11 -2.79 40.60 18.15
CA LEU A 11 -2.69 39.17 18.42
C LEU A 11 -3.65 38.34 17.56
N SER A 12 -4.87 38.84 17.34
CA SER A 12 -5.85 38.17 16.47
C SER A 12 -5.38 38.12 15.01
N GLU A 13 -4.76 39.20 14.54
CA GLU A 13 -4.21 39.30 13.18
C GLU A 13 -3.00 38.37 13.00
N GLU A 14 -2.10 38.32 13.99
CA GLU A 14 -0.97 37.41 13.98
C GLU A 14 -1.43 35.94 13.97
N ALA A 15 -2.43 35.59 14.79
CA ALA A 15 -3.00 34.24 14.80
C ALA A 15 -3.63 33.86 13.44
N LEU A 16 -4.32 34.81 12.79
CA LEU A 16 -4.87 34.65 11.45
C LEU A 16 -3.76 34.45 10.41
N PHE A 17 -2.70 35.25 10.47
CA PHE A 17 -1.54 35.15 9.60
C PHE A 17 -0.88 33.77 9.70
N TRP A 18 -0.61 33.30 10.92
CA TRP A 18 0.01 31.98 11.12
C TRP A 18 -0.87 30.83 10.64
N LYS A 19 -2.19 30.93 10.84
CA LYS A 19 -3.15 29.95 10.33
C LYS A 19 -3.19 29.90 8.80
N GLN A 20 -3.13 31.06 8.15
CA GLN A 20 -3.06 31.15 6.68
C GLN A 20 -1.74 30.60 6.16
N LYS A 21 -0.61 30.99 6.77
CA LYS A 21 0.74 30.50 6.41
C LYS A 21 0.86 28.99 6.53
N ALA A 22 0.34 28.41 7.61
CA ALA A 22 0.33 26.96 7.79
C ALA A 22 -0.50 26.24 6.71
N ARG A 23 -1.68 26.79 6.34
CA ARG A 23 -2.51 26.25 5.25
C ARG A 23 -1.81 26.31 3.89
N CYS A 24 -1.15 27.43 3.58
CA CYS A 24 -0.38 27.56 2.35
C CYS A 24 0.80 26.58 2.31
N SER A 25 1.53 26.43 3.42
CA SER A 25 2.60 25.41 3.51
C SER A 25 2.04 24.01 3.31
N TRP A 26 0.93 23.67 3.97
CA TRP A 26 0.30 22.36 3.81
C TRP A 26 -0.20 22.08 2.40
N LEU A 27 -0.74 23.09 1.69
CA LEU A 27 -1.15 22.94 0.29
C LEU A 27 0.07 22.74 -0.64
N MET A 28 1.18 23.43 -0.37
CA MET A 28 2.41 23.30 -1.16
C MET A 28 3.14 21.97 -0.87
N ASP A 29 3.27 21.60 0.40
CA ASP A 29 3.97 20.40 0.85
C ASP A 29 3.13 19.14 0.69
N GLY A 30 1.81 19.23 0.86
CA GLY A 30 0.87 18.12 0.62
C GLY A 30 0.83 17.71 -0.87
N ASN A 31 1.02 18.66 -1.79
CA ASN A 31 1.20 18.33 -3.20
C ASN A 31 2.55 17.61 -3.43
N ARG A 32 3.57 17.92 -2.61
CA ARG A 32 4.89 17.27 -2.64
C ARG A 32 4.85 15.82 -2.14
N SER A 33 4.08 15.51 -1.09
CA SER A 33 3.85 14.12 -0.66
C SER A 33 3.04 13.32 -1.67
N THR A 34 2.14 13.98 -2.41
CA THR A 34 1.32 13.32 -3.43
C THR A 34 2.18 12.90 -4.62
N ARG A 35 3.15 13.71 -5.06
CA ARG A 35 4.09 13.32 -6.13
C ARG A 35 4.93 12.09 -5.74
N SER A 36 5.46 12.05 -4.52
CA SER A 36 6.24 10.92 -4.03
C SER A 36 5.38 9.65 -3.89
N PHE A 37 4.17 9.78 -3.33
CA PHE A 37 3.22 8.68 -3.23
C PHE A 37 2.78 8.16 -4.61
N GLN A 38 2.42 9.05 -5.52
CA GLN A 38 2.06 8.71 -6.90
C GLN A 38 3.23 8.05 -7.64
N SER A 39 4.46 8.53 -7.43
CA SER A 39 5.66 7.92 -8.00
C SER A 39 5.88 6.50 -7.46
N TRP A 40 5.71 6.31 -6.14
CA TRP A 40 5.81 5.00 -5.51
C TRP A 40 4.71 4.04 -5.97
N VAL A 41 3.46 4.50 -6.07
CA VAL A 41 2.33 3.71 -6.59
C VAL A 41 2.56 3.34 -8.06
N LYS A 42 3.04 4.27 -8.90
CA LYS A 42 3.36 3.98 -10.30
C LYS A 42 4.50 2.98 -10.44
N HIS A 43 5.54 3.10 -9.60
CA HIS A 43 6.63 2.13 -9.55
C HIS A 43 6.12 0.73 -9.19
N ARG A 44 5.35 0.62 -8.09
CA ARG A 44 4.75 -0.64 -7.67
C ARG A 44 3.78 -1.21 -8.69
N ALA A 45 3.00 -0.38 -9.37
CA ALA A 45 2.12 -0.80 -10.45
C ALA A 45 2.90 -1.29 -11.67
N SER A 46 4.08 -0.70 -11.96
CA SER A 46 4.98 -1.16 -13.02
C SER A 46 5.71 -2.46 -12.66
N GLU A 47 6.11 -2.65 -11.39
CA GLU A 47 6.71 -3.89 -10.91
C GLU A 47 5.69 -5.03 -10.84
N ASN A 48 4.46 -4.73 -10.41
CA ASN A 48 3.36 -5.70 -10.35
C ASN A 48 2.65 -5.87 -11.71
N TRP A 49 3.10 -5.16 -12.75
CA TRP A 49 2.53 -5.32 -14.07
C TRP A 49 2.88 -6.71 -14.59
N THR A 50 1.86 -7.50 -14.90
CA THR A 50 1.92 -8.92 -15.27
C THR A 50 2.72 -9.21 -16.55
N ALA A 51 3.41 -8.22 -17.15
CA ALA A 51 4.28 -8.48 -18.29
C ALA A 51 5.59 -9.17 -17.87
N GLU A 52 6.00 -9.13 -16.60
CA GLU A 52 7.18 -9.86 -16.13
C GLU A 52 6.85 -10.52 -14.78
N MET A 53 6.74 -11.85 -14.77
CA MET A 53 6.52 -12.62 -13.54
C MET A 53 7.68 -13.59 -13.35
N ASP A 54 8.35 -13.51 -12.19
CA ASP A 54 9.31 -14.53 -11.79
C ASP A 54 8.56 -15.79 -11.38
N ILE A 55 8.72 -16.80 -12.22
CA ILE A 55 8.12 -18.10 -12.12
C ILE A 55 9.22 -19.07 -11.71
N SER A 56 9.35 -19.31 -10.40
CA SER A 56 10.32 -20.30 -9.84
C SER A 56 11.76 -20.14 -10.35
N GLY A 57 12.21 -18.91 -10.60
CA GLY A 57 13.55 -18.59 -11.13
C GLY A 57 13.60 -18.33 -12.65
N VAL A 58 12.46 -18.35 -13.34
CA VAL A 58 12.33 -18.02 -14.76
C VAL A 58 11.43 -16.80 -14.92
N VAL A 59 11.94 -15.71 -15.48
CA VAL A 59 11.13 -14.50 -15.74
C VAL A 59 10.30 -14.74 -17.01
N GLY A 60 9.02 -15.06 -16.84
CA GLY A 60 8.05 -15.13 -17.94
C GLY A 60 7.72 -13.72 -18.41
N LYS A 61 7.92 -13.45 -19.70
CA LYS A 61 7.70 -12.11 -20.30
C LYS A 61 6.46 -12.03 -21.18
N ASP A 62 5.91 -13.18 -21.56
CA ASP A 62 4.73 -13.26 -22.41
C ASP A 62 3.47 -13.63 -21.60
N SER A 63 2.36 -12.98 -21.94
CA SER A 63 1.09 -13.17 -21.22
C SER A 63 0.56 -14.59 -21.36
N TYR A 64 0.87 -15.27 -22.48
CA TYR A 64 0.46 -16.66 -22.70
C TYR A 64 1.27 -17.63 -21.85
N GLU A 65 2.60 -17.43 -21.78
CA GLU A 65 3.51 -18.23 -20.94
C GLU A 65 3.14 -18.16 -19.46
N ILE A 66 2.80 -16.96 -18.97
CA ILE A 66 2.37 -16.75 -17.58
C ILE A 66 1.04 -17.46 -17.32
N MET A 67 0.09 -17.39 -18.25
CA MET A 67 -1.21 -18.06 -18.13
C MET A 67 -1.06 -19.58 -18.11
N GLU A 68 -0.31 -20.15 -19.05
CA GLU A 68 -0.05 -21.59 -19.13
C GLU A 68 0.66 -22.09 -17.87
N PHE A 69 1.65 -21.34 -17.39
CA PHE A 69 2.33 -21.68 -16.15
C PHE A 69 1.39 -21.66 -14.94
N CYS A 70 0.55 -20.63 -14.79
CA CYS A 70 -0.44 -20.58 -13.72
C CYS A 70 -1.38 -21.79 -13.80
N ALA A 71 -1.90 -22.12 -14.99
CA ALA A 71 -2.79 -23.26 -15.18
C ALA A 71 -2.12 -24.59 -14.78
N ASN A 72 -0.89 -24.83 -15.26
CA ASN A 72 -0.12 -26.03 -14.94
C ASN A 72 0.21 -26.12 -13.44
N ARG A 73 0.56 -24.99 -12.81
CA ARG A 73 0.84 -24.95 -11.37
C ARG A 73 -0.41 -25.23 -10.54
N PHE A 74 -1.55 -24.64 -10.89
CA PHE A 74 -2.81 -24.93 -10.22
C PHE A 74 -3.21 -26.39 -10.39
N GLN A 75 -3.04 -26.96 -11.58
CA GLN A 75 -3.32 -28.37 -11.82
C GLN A 75 -2.43 -29.29 -10.95
N SER A 76 -1.13 -28.98 -10.85
CA SER A 76 -0.21 -29.74 -9.98
C SER A 76 -0.63 -29.78 -8.51
N PHE A 77 -1.28 -28.73 -8.00
CA PHE A 77 -1.81 -28.72 -6.62
C PHE A 77 -2.93 -29.74 -6.40
N TYR A 78 -3.71 -30.06 -7.42
CA TYR A 78 -4.79 -31.03 -7.32
C TYR A 78 -4.33 -32.47 -7.61
N GLU A 79 -3.19 -32.64 -8.28
CA GLU A 79 -2.59 -33.95 -8.55
C GLU A 79 -1.73 -34.44 -7.36
N ASP A 80 -1.06 -33.54 -6.64
CA ASP A 80 -0.32 -33.85 -5.41
C ASP A 80 -1.25 -33.89 -4.19
N ALA A 81 -1.87 -35.06 -3.94
CA ALA A 81 -2.75 -35.29 -2.78
C ALA A 81 -2.06 -35.18 -1.40
N THR A 82 -0.74 -34.97 -1.35
CA THR A 82 0.06 -34.81 -0.13
C THR A 82 0.32 -33.36 0.25
N VAL A 83 0.14 -32.42 -0.68
CA VAL A 83 0.26 -30.99 -0.42
C VAL A 83 -1.15 -30.46 -0.23
N VAL A 84 -1.66 -30.54 1.00
CA VAL A 84 -2.77 -29.65 1.38
C VAL A 84 -2.27 -28.24 1.05
N PRO A 85 -2.97 -27.46 0.22
CA PRO A 85 -2.58 -26.08 -0.04
C PRO A 85 -2.87 -25.27 1.21
N THR A 86 -2.11 -25.51 2.28
CA THR A 86 -1.95 -24.54 3.35
C THR A 86 -1.33 -23.34 2.65
N LEU A 87 -2.06 -22.23 2.62
CA LEU A 87 -1.51 -20.91 2.38
C LEU A 87 -0.17 -20.88 3.11
N HIS A 88 0.92 -20.88 2.35
CA HIS A 88 2.27 -21.11 2.86
C HIS A 88 2.44 -20.28 4.14
N SER A 89 2.96 -20.89 5.21
CA SER A 89 3.00 -20.29 6.56
C SER A 89 3.67 -18.91 6.65
N GLY A 90 4.35 -18.44 5.58
CA GLY A 90 4.93 -17.10 5.47
C GLY A 90 4.12 -16.07 4.69
N TRP A 91 2.97 -16.41 4.10
CA TRP A 91 2.13 -15.42 3.37
C TRP A 91 1.39 -14.47 4.31
N LEU A 92 1.21 -14.89 5.56
CA LEU A 92 0.63 -14.10 6.64
C LEU A 92 1.71 -13.42 7.51
N ASP A 93 3.00 -13.69 7.27
CA ASP A 93 4.08 -13.04 8.01
C ASP A 93 4.11 -11.54 7.66
N GLY A 94 3.70 -10.71 8.61
CA GLY A 94 3.60 -9.25 8.49
C GLY A 94 2.18 -8.71 8.33
N LEU A 95 1.18 -9.57 8.13
CA LEU A 95 -0.23 -9.22 8.29
C LEU A 95 -0.63 -9.57 9.71
N GLY A 96 -1.08 -8.58 10.49
CA GLY A 96 -1.58 -8.80 11.85
C GLY A 96 -2.88 -9.61 11.80
N VAL A 97 -2.77 -10.93 11.75
CA VAL A 97 -3.92 -11.84 11.79
C VAL A 97 -4.57 -11.73 13.16
N LEU A 98 -5.82 -11.27 13.18
CA LEU A 98 -6.59 -11.17 14.43
C LEU A 98 -6.91 -12.58 14.97
N GLU A 99 -7.06 -12.70 16.29
CA GLU A 99 -7.41 -13.96 16.96
C GLU A 99 -8.67 -14.62 16.36
N SER A 100 -9.63 -13.79 15.92
CA SER A 100 -10.87 -14.21 15.26
C SER A 100 -10.67 -14.79 13.86
N GLU A 101 -9.55 -14.49 13.20
CA GLU A 101 -9.24 -14.93 11.83
C GLU A 101 -8.52 -16.29 11.84
N LYS A 102 -7.86 -16.63 12.94
CA LYS A 102 -7.15 -17.92 13.11
C LYS A 102 -8.09 -19.13 12.97
N SER A 103 -9.33 -19.01 13.45
CA SER A 103 -10.34 -20.08 13.35
C SER A 103 -10.81 -20.35 11.92
N PHE A 104 -10.65 -19.39 11.01
CA PHE A 104 -10.98 -19.57 9.58
C PHE A 104 -9.82 -20.15 8.78
N ILE A 105 -8.59 -20.00 9.28
CA ILE A 105 -7.37 -20.49 8.64
C ILE A 105 -7.05 -21.92 9.09
N SER A 106 -7.41 -22.29 10.33
CA SER A 106 -7.36 -23.69 10.76
C SER A 106 -8.61 -24.43 10.29
N PHE A 107 -8.49 -25.16 9.18
CA PHE A 107 -9.43 -26.26 8.90
C PHE A 107 -8.88 -27.57 9.52
N PRO A 108 -9.77 -28.52 9.90
CA PRO A 108 -9.41 -29.75 10.60
C PRO A 108 -8.51 -30.68 9.78
#